data_AF-A0A260RLE4-F1
#
_entry.id   AF-A0A260RLE4-F1
#
_cell.length_a   1.000
_cell.length_b   1.000
_cell.length_c   1.000
_cell.angle_alpha   90.00
_cell.angle_beta   90.00
_cell.angle_gamma   90.00
#
_symmetry.space_group_name_H-M   'P 1'
#
loop_
_entity.id
_entity.type
_entity.pdbx_description
1 polymer ?
#
loop_
_entity_poly.entity_id
_entity_poly.type
_entity_poly.pdbx_seq_one_letter_code
_entity_poly.pdbx_strand_id
1 'polypeptide(L)'
;MDLDTRGESSVVDRLRQRGALERLGERRRYREIVAASRSGVSHKIISELLGTMSQATVTRALQRCSVDPDVVRETPAEVIDRCVAGEITRAEMMAALLNWRYTFGVVPTVGGVATDAYITGDWDQIEDAYYNDLIYQDEFDRLSDRQLKLTDGSNVQQ
;
A
#
# COMPACT_ATOMS: atom_id res chain seq x y z
N MET A 1 -19.93 18.25 29.26
CA MET A 1 -18.69 17.76 29.89
C MET A 1 -18.13 16.75 28.92
N ASP A 2 -17.39 17.23 27.91
CA ASP A 2 -16.87 16.42 26.79
C ASP A 2 -15.34 16.57 26.75
N LEU A 3 -14.67 16.00 27.74
CA LEU A 3 -13.22 15.93 27.80
C LEU A 3 -12.68 14.55 27.40
N ASP A 4 -13.56 13.60 27.10
CA ASP A 4 -13.21 12.19 26.80
C ASP A 4 -12.79 11.98 25.34
N THR A 5 -13.40 12.72 24.41
CA THR A 5 -13.18 12.57 22.96
C THR A 5 -11.76 12.95 22.50
N ARG A 6 -11.07 13.87 23.21
CA ARG A 6 -9.69 14.27 22.87
C ARG A 6 -8.65 13.23 23.30
N GLY A 7 -8.91 12.50 24.38
CA GLY A 7 -8.02 11.45 24.87
C GLY A 7 -8.10 10.19 24.00
N GLU A 8 -9.32 9.80 23.64
CA GLU A 8 -9.60 8.65 22.77
C GLU A 8 -9.07 8.84 21.36
N SER A 9 -9.29 10.01 20.74
CA SER A 9 -8.72 10.35 19.41
C SER A 9 -7.19 10.20 19.41
N SER A 10 -6.53 10.67 20.48
CA SER A 10 -5.08 10.55 20.59
C SER A 10 -4.59 9.11 20.74
N VAL A 11 -5.35 8.22 21.40
CA VAL A 11 -5.00 6.79 21.50
C VAL A 11 -5.16 6.11 20.15
N VAL A 12 -6.28 6.36 19.45
CA VAL A 12 -6.55 5.81 18.12
C VAL A 12 -5.48 6.24 17.13
N ASP A 13 -5.10 7.52 17.11
CA ASP A 13 -4.06 8.04 16.23
C ASP A 13 -2.69 7.39 16.50
N ARG A 14 -2.34 7.16 17.78
CA ARG A 14 -1.11 6.42 18.13
C ARG A 14 -1.15 4.97 17.66
N LEU A 15 -2.28 4.28 17.76
CA LEU A 15 -2.42 2.92 17.26
C LEU A 15 -2.36 2.85 15.73
N ARG A 16 -2.98 3.81 15.04
CA ARG A 16 -2.88 3.97 13.59
C ARG A 16 -1.43 4.20 13.16
N GLN A 17 -0.72 5.12 13.82
CA GLN A 17 0.69 5.39 13.59
C GLN A 17 1.55 4.14 13.82
N ARG A 18 1.32 3.42 14.92
CA ARG A 18 2.05 2.18 15.22
C ARG A 18 1.81 1.11 14.15
N GLY A 19 0.57 0.90 13.73
CA GLY A 19 0.23 -0.05 12.67
C GLY A 19 0.86 0.32 11.33
N ALA A 20 0.88 1.61 10.98
CA ALA A 20 1.55 2.09 9.77
C ALA A 20 3.06 1.81 9.81
N LEU A 21 3.72 2.11 10.93
CA LEU A 21 5.15 1.81 11.12
C LEU A 21 5.46 0.31 10.99
N GLU A 22 4.58 -0.56 11.49
CA GLU A 22 4.74 -2.02 11.36
C GLU A 22 4.64 -2.47 9.91
N ARG A 23 3.61 -2.00 9.17
CA ARG A 23 3.44 -2.30 7.74
C ARG A 23 4.61 -1.80 6.91
N LEU A 24 5.09 -0.58 7.16
CA LEU A 24 6.26 -0.02 6.48
C LEU A 24 7.54 -0.81 6.78
N GLY A 25 7.74 -1.19 8.04
CA GLY A 25 8.88 -2.02 8.44
C GLY A 25 8.88 -3.39 7.76
N GLU A 26 7.71 -4.00 7.63
CA GLU A 26 7.53 -5.26 6.91
C GLU A 26 7.84 -5.11 5.41
N ARG A 27 7.30 -4.10 4.73
CA ARG A 27 7.59 -3.82 3.31
C ARG A 27 9.07 -3.56 3.05
N ARG A 28 9.72 -2.75 3.90
CA ARG A 28 11.17 -2.49 3.83
C ARG A 28 11.97 -3.78 3.94
N ARG A 29 11.62 -4.64 4.90
CA ARG A 29 12.27 -5.94 5.08
C ARG A 29 12.12 -6.82 3.83
N TYR A 30 10.94 -6.86 3.22
CA TYR A 30 10.74 -7.60 1.97
C TYR A 30 11.63 -7.07 0.82
N ARG A 31 11.71 -5.75 0.66
CA ARG A 31 12.61 -5.14 -0.35
C ARG A 31 14.08 -5.48 -0.09
N GLU A 32 14.53 -5.42 1.15
CA GLU A 32 15.89 -5.78 1.54
C GLU A 32 16.21 -7.25 1.27
N ILE A 33 15.30 -8.16 1.61
CA ILE A 33 15.44 -9.61 1.32
C ILE A 33 15.57 -9.84 -0.19
N VAL A 34 14.71 -9.21 -1.00
CA VAL A 34 14.75 -9.33 -2.46
C VAL A 34 16.03 -8.73 -3.03
N ALA A 35 16.47 -7.57 -2.56
CA ALA A 35 17.69 -6.92 -3.00
C ALA A 35 18.93 -7.76 -2.67
N ALA A 36 19.01 -8.33 -1.46
CA ALA A 36 20.10 -9.21 -1.04
C ALA A 36 20.15 -10.49 -1.88
N SER A 37 19.00 -11.15 -2.10
CA SER A 37 18.91 -12.35 -2.94
C SER A 37 19.34 -12.07 -4.38
N ARG A 38 18.88 -10.95 -4.98
CA ARG A 38 19.29 -10.51 -6.32
C ARG A 38 20.79 -10.18 -6.42
N SER A 39 21.42 -9.80 -5.31
CA SER A 39 22.85 -9.55 -5.22
C SER A 39 23.68 -10.82 -4.97
N GLY A 40 23.06 -12.00 -4.96
CA GLY A 40 23.73 -13.29 -4.79
C GLY A 40 23.95 -13.71 -3.33
N VAL A 41 23.42 -12.97 -2.35
CA VAL A 41 23.51 -13.36 -0.94
C VAL A 41 22.61 -14.58 -0.70
N SER A 42 23.20 -15.64 -0.13
CA SER A 42 22.44 -16.88 0.12
C SER A 42 21.34 -16.69 1.16
N HIS A 43 20.24 -17.44 1.06
CA HIS A 43 19.12 -17.33 2.01
C HIS A 43 19.53 -17.65 3.45
N LYS A 44 20.55 -18.51 3.63
CA LYS A 44 21.14 -18.80 4.94
C LYS A 44 21.81 -17.57 5.53
N ILE A 45 22.65 -16.89 4.76
CA ILE A 45 23.32 -15.65 5.20
C ILE A 45 22.28 -14.55 5.46
N ILE A 46 21.26 -14.40 4.61
CA ILE A 46 20.16 -13.44 4.85
C ILE A 46 19.46 -13.72 6.18
N SER A 47 19.17 -15.00 6.46
CA SER A 47 18.56 -15.42 7.73
C SER A 47 19.45 -15.12 8.94
N GLU A 48 20.75 -15.43 8.84
CA GLU A 48 21.74 -15.17 9.91
C GLU A 48 21.87 -13.67 10.20
N LEU A 49 21.91 -12.82 9.16
CA LEU A 49 22.03 -11.37 9.31
C LEU A 49 20.75 -10.73 9.86
N LEU A 50 19.57 -11.22 9.46
CA LEU A 50 18.29 -10.71 9.97
C LEU A 50 18.05 -11.12 11.43
N GLY A 51 18.61 -12.25 11.87
CA GLY A 51 18.56 -12.77 13.26
C GLY A 51 17.18 -13.14 13.80
N THR A 52 16.11 -12.68 13.17
CA THR A 52 14.70 -12.80 13.58
C THR A 52 13.91 -13.74 12.67
N MET A 53 14.44 -14.08 11.50
CA MET A 53 13.79 -14.93 10.50
C MET A 53 14.63 -16.17 10.23
N SER A 54 13.99 -17.34 10.23
CA SER A 54 14.62 -18.58 9.79
C SER A 54 14.86 -18.58 8.26
N GLN A 55 15.79 -19.40 7.79
CA GLN A 55 16.02 -19.60 6.36
C GLN A 55 14.75 -20.02 5.61
N ALA A 56 13.91 -20.87 6.21
CA ALA A 56 12.64 -21.26 5.62
C ALA A 56 11.66 -20.08 5.49
N THR A 57 11.66 -19.15 6.46
CA THR A 57 10.86 -17.93 6.40
C THR A 57 11.35 -16.98 5.30
N VAL A 58 12.68 -16.85 5.13
CA VAL A 58 13.28 -16.07 4.03
C VAL A 58 12.89 -16.63 2.66
N THR A 59 12.93 -17.95 2.48
CA THR A 59 12.51 -18.59 1.23
C THR A 59 11.03 -18.32 0.93
N ARG A 60 10.14 -18.44 1.93
CA ARG A 60 8.71 -18.12 1.75
C ARG A 60 8.49 -16.64 1.41
N ALA A 61 9.26 -15.75 2.03
CA ALA A 61 9.21 -14.32 1.73
C ALA A 61 9.57 -14.03 0.27
N LEU A 62 10.65 -14.64 -0.23
CA LEU A 62 11.07 -14.51 -1.63
C LEU A 62 10.03 -15.09 -2.60
N GLN A 63 9.48 -16.27 -2.28
CA GLN A 63 8.43 -16.87 -3.10
C GLN A 63 7.19 -15.97 -3.16
N ARG A 64 6.77 -15.39 -2.02
CA ARG A 64 5.67 -14.44 -1.98
C ARG A 64 5.94 -13.23 -2.87
N CYS A 65 7.13 -12.64 -2.80
CA CYS A 65 7.51 -11.51 -3.67
C CYS A 65 7.57 -11.86 -5.16
N SER A 66 7.84 -13.13 -5.51
CA SER A 66 7.82 -13.58 -6.91
C SER A 66 6.41 -13.78 -7.46
N VAL A 67 5.45 -14.15 -6.60
CA VAL A 67 4.04 -14.34 -6.97
C VAL A 67 3.31 -13.01 -6.98
N ASP A 68 3.62 -12.14 -6.03
CA ASP A 68 2.96 -10.87 -5.79
C ASP A 68 4.01 -9.74 -5.77
N PRO A 69 4.28 -9.10 -6.93
CA PRO A 69 5.22 -7.99 -7.02
C PRO A 69 4.83 -6.77 -6.17
N ASP A 70 3.56 -6.62 -5.81
CA ASP A 70 3.04 -5.48 -5.03
C ASP A 70 3.50 -5.51 -3.57
N VAL A 71 4.02 -6.66 -3.11
CA VAL A 71 4.71 -6.79 -1.82
C VAL A 71 5.94 -5.88 -1.74
N VAL A 72 6.62 -5.64 -2.87
CA VAL A 72 7.86 -4.86 -2.92
C VAL A 72 7.73 -3.56 -3.71
N ARG A 73 6.74 -3.45 -4.61
CA ARG A 73 6.38 -2.19 -5.28
C ARG A 73 5.87 -1.17 -4.25
N GLU A 74 6.12 0.11 -4.50
CA GLU A 74 5.42 1.17 -3.76
C GLU A 74 3.95 1.20 -4.19
N THR A 75 3.04 1.32 -3.22
CA THR A 75 1.58 1.35 -3.47
C THR A 75 0.95 2.60 -2.85
N PRO A 76 -0.26 3.02 -3.26
CA PRO A 76 -0.97 4.12 -2.60
C PRO A 76 -1.12 3.92 -1.09
N ALA A 77 -1.44 2.70 -0.65
CA ALA A 77 -1.52 2.37 0.78
C ALA A 77 -0.19 2.64 1.53
N GLU A 78 0.96 2.37 0.90
CA GLU A 78 2.26 2.69 1.50
C GLU A 78 2.50 4.20 1.61
N VAL A 79 2.13 4.96 0.58
CA VAL A 79 2.24 6.43 0.63
C VAL A 79 1.41 7.00 1.78
N ILE A 80 0.21 6.46 1.99
CA ILE A 80 -0.67 6.83 3.11
C ILE A 80 -0.05 6.40 4.45
N ASP A 81 0.47 5.18 4.55
CA ASP A 81 1.16 4.70 5.74
C ASP A 81 2.37 5.58 6.09
N ARG A 82 3.13 6.07 5.11
CA ARG A 82 4.24 7.02 5.34
C ARG A 82 3.74 8.33 5.94
N CYS A 83 2.57 8.83 5.50
CA CYS A 83 1.96 10.02 6.09
C CYS A 83 1.50 9.76 7.53
N VAL A 84 0.80 8.65 7.76
CA VAL A 84 0.29 8.25 9.08
C VAL A 84 1.44 7.99 10.06
N ALA A 85 2.56 7.43 9.59
CA ALA A 85 3.79 7.23 10.35
C ALA A 85 4.50 8.56 10.70
N GLY A 86 4.21 9.64 9.99
CA GLY A 86 4.88 10.94 10.11
C GLY A 86 6.20 11.03 9.32
N GLU A 87 6.44 10.12 8.38
CA GLU A 87 7.63 10.14 7.50
C GLU A 87 7.50 11.12 6.34
N ILE A 88 6.26 11.43 5.93
CA ILE A 88 5.92 12.48 4.98
C ILE A 88 4.76 13.32 5.52
N THR A 89 4.66 14.54 5.05
CA THR A 89 3.53 15.43 5.33
C THR A 89 2.30 15.03 4.52
N ARG A 90 1.12 15.47 4.98
CA ARG A 90 -0.14 15.30 4.24
C ARG A 90 -0.09 15.91 2.83
N ALA A 91 0.58 17.05 2.68
CA ALA A 91 0.76 17.71 1.39
C ALA A 91 1.61 16.88 0.42
N GLU A 92 2.70 16.27 0.91
CA GLU A 92 3.55 15.37 0.11
C GLU A 92 2.80 14.09 -0.27
N MET A 93 2.01 13.52 0.66
CA MET A 93 1.13 12.39 0.40
C MET A 93 0.17 12.71 -0.76
N MET A 94 -0.57 13.81 -0.66
CA MET A 94 -1.53 14.22 -1.71
C MET A 94 -0.85 14.52 -3.04
N ALA A 95 0.34 15.13 -3.03
CA ALA A 95 1.11 15.36 -4.25
C ALA A 95 1.50 14.04 -4.93
N ALA A 96 1.93 13.03 -4.17
CA ALA A 96 2.26 11.72 -4.71
C ALA A 96 1.00 11.00 -5.26
N LEU A 97 -0.09 10.96 -4.49
CA LEU A 97 -1.33 10.29 -4.88
C LEU A 97 -2.00 10.94 -6.10
N LEU A 98 -2.01 12.28 -6.20
CA LEU A 98 -2.53 12.96 -7.38
C LEU A 98 -1.69 12.69 -8.64
N ASN A 99 -0.41 12.37 -8.51
CA ASN A 99 0.43 12.00 -9.66
C ASN A 99 0.46 10.49 -9.92
N TRP A 100 -0.30 9.71 -9.17
CA TRP A 100 -0.38 8.26 -9.34
C TRP A 100 -1.24 7.89 -10.54
N ARG A 101 -0.81 6.88 -11.30
CA ARG A 101 -1.62 6.27 -12.36
C ARG A 101 -2.35 5.07 -11.79
N TYR A 102 -3.58 5.27 -11.35
CA TYR A 102 -4.37 4.21 -10.72
C TYR A 102 -4.76 3.09 -11.69
N THR A 103 -4.72 1.87 -11.16
CA THR A 103 -5.40 0.71 -11.72
C THR A 103 -6.70 0.50 -10.96
N PHE A 104 -7.74 0.05 -11.65
CA PHE A 104 -9.01 -0.34 -11.04
C PHE A 104 -9.11 -1.85 -10.96
N GLY A 105 -9.80 -2.34 -9.95
CA GLY A 105 -9.98 -3.76 -9.82
C GLY A 105 -10.84 -4.33 -10.94
N VAL A 106 -10.56 -5.58 -11.30
CA VAL A 106 -11.20 -6.26 -12.42
C VAL A 106 -11.56 -7.69 -12.03
N VAL A 107 -12.68 -8.17 -12.58
CA VAL A 107 -13.00 -9.59 -12.58
C VAL A 107 -12.34 -10.20 -13.83
N PRO A 108 -11.28 -11.02 -13.69
CA PRO A 108 -10.62 -11.60 -14.83
C PRO A 108 -11.50 -12.68 -15.45
N THR A 109 -11.41 -12.82 -16.76
CA THR A 109 -12.08 -13.86 -17.53
C THR A 109 -11.10 -14.94 -17.97
N VAL A 110 -11.43 -16.22 -17.77
CA VAL A 110 -10.64 -17.36 -18.27
C VAL A 110 -11.48 -18.12 -19.29
N GLY A 111 -10.98 -18.24 -20.52
CA GLY A 111 -11.73 -18.90 -21.61
C GLY A 111 -13.05 -18.19 -21.98
N GLY A 112 -13.15 -16.87 -21.77
CA GLY A 112 -14.36 -16.09 -22.03
C GLY A 112 -15.42 -16.15 -20.93
N VAL A 113 -15.17 -16.88 -19.83
CA VAL A 113 -16.06 -16.93 -18.67
C VAL A 113 -15.45 -16.08 -17.55
N ALA A 114 -16.25 -15.18 -16.98
CA ALA A 114 -15.85 -14.43 -15.78
C ALA A 114 -15.55 -15.42 -14.66
N THR A 115 -14.39 -15.26 -14.02
CA THR A 115 -14.08 -16.04 -12.83
C THR A 115 -14.76 -15.43 -11.61
N ASP A 116 -14.85 -16.18 -10.51
CA ASP A 116 -15.37 -15.66 -9.24
C ASP A 116 -14.34 -14.83 -8.45
N ALA A 117 -13.15 -14.60 -9.01
CA ALA A 117 -12.07 -13.89 -8.34
C ALA A 117 -12.10 -12.40 -8.70
N TYR A 118 -12.12 -11.50 -7.71
CA TYR A 118 -11.88 -10.08 -7.90
C TYR A 118 -10.39 -9.78 -7.72
N ILE A 119 -9.75 -9.15 -8.70
CA ILE A 119 -8.37 -8.65 -8.58
C ILE A 119 -8.44 -7.18 -8.20
N THR A 120 -7.97 -6.85 -7.01
CA THR A 120 -7.96 -5.50 -6.44
C THR A 120 -7.04 -4.56 -7.24
N GLY A 121 -7.50 -3.33 -7.48
CA GLY A 121 -6.72 -2.26 -8.10
C GLY A 121 -6.03 -1.34 -7.08
N ASP A 122 -5.14 -0.48 -7.55
CA ASP A 122 -4.54 0.58 -6.73
C ASP A 122 -5.60 1.56 -6.19
N TRP A 123 -6.71 1.76 -6.92
CA TRP A 123 -7.82 2.63 -6.49
C TRP A 123 -8.55 2.08 -5.24
N ASP A 124 -8.71 0.76 -5.14
CA ASP A 124 -9.38 0.15 -4.00
C ASP A 124 -8.64 0.45 -2.68
N GLN A 125 -7.32 0.65 -2.74
CA GLN A 125 -6.52 1.08 -1.58
C GLN A 125 -6.84 2.53 -1.12
N ILE A 126 -7.27 3.40 -2.04
CA ILE A 126 -7.72 4.76 -1.72
C ILE A 126 -9.09 4.69 -1.05
N GLU A 127 -10.00 3.87 -1.57
CA GLU A 127 -11.33 3.66 -0.98
C GLU A 127 -11.23 3.07 0.42
N ASP A 128 -10.42 2.02 0.61
CA ASP A 128 -10.13 1.45 1.91
C ASP A 128 -9.58 2.50 2.89
N ALA A 129 -8.63 3.33 2.45
CA ALA A 129 -8.05 4.37 3.30
C ALA A 129 -9.07 5.46 3.67
N TYR A 130 -9.98 5.81 2.77
CA TYR A 130 -11.07 6.73 3.04
C TYR A 130 -12.06 6.15 4.07
N TYR A 131 -12.48 4.89 3.91
CA TYR A 131 -13.35 4.21 4.88
C TYR A 131 -12.72 4.02 6.28
N ASN A 132 -11.39 4.10 6.38
CA ASN A 132 -10.65 4.01 7.64
C ASN A 132 -10.23 5.38 8.23
N ASP A 133 -10.74 6.50 7.69
CA ASP A 133 -10.41 7.90 8.02
C ASP A 133 -8.92 8.26 7.85
N LEU A 134 -8.19 7.53 7.00
CA LEU A 134 -6.79 7.83 6.68
C LEU A 134 -6.68 8.85 5.54
N ILE A 135 -7.70 8.93 4.69
CA ILE A 135 -7.92 9.98 3.70
C ILE A 135 -9.19 10.74 4.08
N TYR A 136 -9.15 12.06 4.06
CA TYR A 136 -10.32 12.89 4.38
C TYR A 136 -11.21 13.13 3.15
N GLN A 137 -12.45 13.57 3.38
CA GLN A 137 -13.43 13.78 2.31
C GLN A 137 -12.90 14.68 1.18
N ASP A 138 -12.32 15.83 1.53
CA ASP A 138 -11.80 16.81 0.56
C ASP A 138 -10.61 16.25 -0.24
N GLU A 139 -9.81 15.38 0.38
CA GLU A 139 -8.72 14.67 -0.27
C GLU A 139 -9.26 13.62 -1.26
N PHE A 140 -10.26 12.84 -0.83
CA PHE A 140 -10.92 11.83 -1.66
C PHE A 140 -11.62 12.45 -2.86
N ASP A 141 -12.34 13.56 -2.67
CA ASP A 141 -13.02 14.30 -3.74
C ASP A 141 -12.00 14.77 -4.79
N ARG A 142 -10.85 15.31 -4.36
CA ARG A 142 -9.80 15.76 -5.27
C ARG A 142 -9.17 14.62 -6.07
N LEU A 143 -8.96 13.46 -5.44
CA LEU A 143 -8.44 12.27 -6.13
C LEU A 143 -9.46 11.77 -7.16
N SER A 144 -10.73 11.70 -6.78
CA SER A 144 -11.84 11.27 -7.63
C SER A 144 -12.02 12.20 -8.83
N ASP A 145 -12.10 13.51 -8.61
CA ASP A 145 -12.22 14.53 -9.66
C ASP A 145 -11.10 14.43 -10.70
N ARG A 146 -9.86 14.19 -10.25
CA ARG A 146 -8.73 14.01 -11.16
C ARG A 146 -8.89 12.73 -11.97
N GLN A 147 -9.33 11.66 -11.34
CA GLN A 147 -9.50 10.38 -12.00
C GLN A 147 -10.66 10.40 -13.03
N LEU A 148 -11.77 11.09 -12.74
CA LEU A 148 -12.83 11.34 -13.72
C LEU A 148 -12.30 12.10 -14.95
N LYS A 149 -11.53 13.18 -14.74
CA LYS A 149 -10.94 13.97 -15.83
C LYS A 149 -10.01 13.15 -16.73
N LEU A 150 -9.27 12.19 -16.16
CA LEU A 150 -8.41 11.28 -16.93
C LEU A 150 -9.21 10.28 -17.77
N THR A 151 -10.33 9.79 -17.24
CA THR A 151 -11.23 8.86 -17.95
C THR A 151 -12.01 9.57 -19.05
N ASP A 152 -12.58 10.75 -18.78
CA ASP A 152 -13.35 11.53 -19.76
C ASP A 152 -12.46 12.03 -20.91
N GLY A 153 -11.21 12.43 -20.60
CA GLY A 153 -10.23 12.81 -21.62
C GLY A 153 -9.73 11.65 -22.48
N SER A 154 -9.86 10.40 -22.02
CA SER A 154 -9.48 9.20 -22.77
C SER A 154 -10.57 8.74 -23.76
N ASN A 155 -11.78 9.26 -23.65
CA ASN A 155 -12.93 8.88 -24.49
C ASN A 155 -13.11 9.78 -25.74
N VAL A 156 -12.16 10.70 -26.01
CA VAL A 156 -12.20 11.65 -27.14
C VAL A 156 -11.28 11.21 -28.30
N GLN A 157 -10.72 10.00 -28.26
CA GLN A 157 -9.91 9.44 -29.35
C GLN A 157 -10.30 7.99 -29.68
N GLN A 158 -11.55 7.75 -30.08
CA GLN A 158 -11.93 6.66 -31.00
C GLN A 158 -13.08 7.11 -31.90
#